data_AF-A0A2E2QHE9-F1
#
_entry.id   AF-A0A2E2QHE9-F1
#
_cell.length_a   1.000
_cell.length_b   1.000
_cell.length_c   1.000
_cell.angle_alpha   90.00
_cell.angle_beta   90.00
_cell.angle_gamma   90.00
#
_symmetry.space_group_name_H-M   'P 1'
#
loop_
_entity.id
_entity.type
_entity.pdbx_description
1 polymer ?
#
loop_
_entity_poly.entity_id
_entity_poly.type
_entity_poly.pdbx_seq_one_letter_code
_entity_poly.pdbx_strand_id
1 'polypeptide(L)'
;MGAAAVDMSDMEAVEALKQGELDAGLTNVSSALSARYFDVQNHVTILPLLTIFYNGYLNSKWYNNLSETNQHAIQQASDKATLWAIEASEISAAAAPRILEEEGMRVHIATPSEVEALKSIMRPAFTDAFLKATGSEGAELIELVENIM
;
A
#
# COMPACT_ATOMS: atom_id res chain seq x y z
N MET A 1 12.97 -13.14 3.00
CA MET A 1 13.06 -12.88 4.46
C MET A 1 12.78 -14.10 5.33
N GLY A 2 12.30 -15.24 4.80
CA GLY A 2 12.07 -16.44 5.62
C GLY A 2 10.72 -16.48 6.34
N ALA A 3 9.94 -15.39 6.31
CA ALA A 3 8.54 -15.38 6.71
C ALA A 3 7.67 -16.18 5.72
N ALA A 4 6.58 -16.77 6.22
CA ALA A 4 5.54 -17.39 5.42
C ALA A 4 4.38 -16.40 5.23
N ALA A 5 4.22 -15.88 4.02
CA ALA A 5 3.16 -14.92 3.72
C ALA A 5 1.86 -15.64 3.32
N VAL A 6 0.73 -15.06 3.73
CA VAL A 6 -0.62 -15.47 3.36
C VAL A 6 -1.41 -14.21 2.99
N ASP A 7 -2.21 -14.30 1.93
CA ASP A 7 -3.07 -13.22 1.47
C ASP A 7 -4.50 -13.41 2.00
N MET A 8 -5.09 -12.35 2.53
CA MET A 8 -6.44 -12.32 3.09
C MET A 8 -6.95 -10.88 3.19
N SER A 9 -8.25 -10.69 3.43
CA SER A 9 -8.79 -9.34 3.62
C SER A 9 -8.30 -8.69 4.91
N ASP A 10 -8.29 -7.36 4.97
CA ASP A 10 -7.89 -6.59 6.15
C ASP A 10 -8.65 -7.01 7.42
N MET A 11 -9.95 -7.30 7.29
CA MET A 11 -10.79 -7.72 8.42
C MET A 11 -10.43 -9.13 8.92
N GLU A 12 -10.14 -10.05 8.00
CA GLU A 12 -9.66 -11.39 8.35
C GLU A 12 -8.28 -11.32 9.01
N ALA A 13 -7.39 -10.46 8.51
CA ALA A 13 -6.06 -10.27 9.09
C ALA A 13 -6.11 -9.79 10.54
N VAL A 14 -6.97 -8.82 10.86
CA VAL A 14 -7.14 -8.32 12.25
C VAL A 14 -7.63 -9.44 13.19
N GLU A 15 -8.60 -10.25 12.74
CA GLU A 15 -9.09 -11.36 13.55
C GLU A 15 -8.04 -12.46 13.72
N ALA A 16 -7.29 -12.80 12.66
CA ALA A 16 -6.20 -13.77 12.73
C ALA A 16 -5.06 -13.29 13.65
N LEU A 17 -4.71 -12.00 13.64
CA LEU A 17 -3.76 -11.40 14.58
C LEU A 17 -4.25 -11.50 16.02
N LYS A 18 -5.54 -11.22 16.25
CA LYS A 18 -6.17 -11.31 17.58
C LYS A 18 -6.18 -12.74 18.12
N GLN A 19 -6.38 -13.72 17.26
CA GLN A 19 -6.38 -15.15 17.60
C GLN A 19 -4.96 -15.73 17.71
N GLY A 20 -3.93 -14.99 17.29
CA GLY A 20 -2.53 -15.45 17.27
C GLY A 20 -2.23 -16.44 16.15
N GLU A 21 -3.06 -16.47 15.09
CA GLU A 21 -2.80 -17.25 13.87
C GLU A 21 -1.78 -16.57 12.96
N LEU A 22 -1.70 -15.23 13.04
CA LEU A 22 -0.67 -14.42 12.41
C LEU A 22 0.21 -13.75 13.48
N ASP A 23 1.51 -13.71 13.22
CA ASP A 23 2.46 -13.00 14.08
C ASP A 23 2.58 -11.51 13.73
N ALA A 24 2.29 -11.14 12.48
CA ALA A 24 2.42 -9.78 11.97
C ALA A 24 1.50 -9.54 10.76
N GLY A 25 0.98 -8.33 10.65
CA GLY A 25 0.30 -7.83 9.45
C GLY A 25 1.19 -6.89 8.64
N LEU A 26 0.98 -6.85 7.33
CA LEU A 26 1.62 -5.89 6.43
C LEU A 26 0.54 -5.04 5.77
N THR A 27 0.51 -3.74 6.08
CA THR A 27 -0.45 -2.79 5.51
C THR A 27 0.16 -1.38 5.48
N ASN A 28 -0.55 -0.41 4.91
CA ASN A 28 -0.14 0.99 5.00
C ASN A 28 -0.38 1.54 6.42
N VAL A 29 0.43 2.50 6.87
CA VAL A 29 0.42 2.98 8.26
C VAL A 29 -0.93 3.60 8.67
N SER A 30 -1.62 4.26 7.74
CA SER A 30 -2.95 4.83 7.97
C SER A 30 -4.01 3.75 8.20
N SER A 31 -3.93 2.63 7.47
CA SER A 31 -4.80 1.45 7.65
C SER A 31 -4.52 0.76 8.98
N ALA A 32 -3.26 0.64 9.39
CA ALA A 32 -2.93 0.09 10.71
C ALA A 32 -3.60 0.90 11.85
N LEU A 33 -3.62 2.23 11.71
CA LEU A 33 -4.31 3.11 12.64
C LEU A 33 -5.84 2.95 12.57
N SER A 34 -6.44 3.04 11.39
CA SER A 34 -7.91 3.02 11.25
C SER A 34 -8.52 1.65 11.59
N ALA A 35 -7.81 0.57 11.30
CA ALA A 35 -8.19 -0.79 11.67
C ALA A 35 -7.81 -1.15 13.13
N ARG A 36 -7.28 -0.19 13.89
CA ARG A 36 -6.94 -0.33 15.32
C ARG A 36 -5.99 -1.49 15.62
N TYR A 37 -4.91 -1.61 14.85
CA TYR A 37 -3.91 -2.66 15.06
C TYR A 37 -3.29 -2.60 16.47
N PHE A 38 -3.29 -1.42 17.10
CA PHE A 38 -2.85 -1.23 18.49
C PHE A 38 -3.67 -2.02 19.54
N ASP A 39 -4.87 -2.49 19.21
CA ASP A 39 -5.65 -3.39 20.09
C ASP A 39 -5.13 -4.84 20.06
N VAL A 40 -4.42 -5.23 19.00
CA VAL A 40 -4.04 -6.63 18.70
C VAL A 40 -2.54 -6.82 18.45
N GLN A 41 -1.77 -5.74 18.40
CA GLN A 41 -0.33 -5.70 18.16
C GLN A 41 0.32 -4.63 19.05
N ASN A 42 1.57 -4.86 19.44
CA ASN A 42 2.32 -3.98 20.35
C ASN A 42 3.53 -3.29 19.70
N HIS A 43 3.93 -3.68 18.49
CA HIS A 43 5.02 -3.07 17.73
C HIS A 43 4.56 -2.71 16.32
N VAL A 44 5.11 -1.64 15.75
CA VAL A 44 4.95 -1.30 14.34
C VAL A 44 6.30 -0.83 13.81
N THR A 45 6.71 -1.37 12.66
CA THR A 45 7.86 -0.86 11.90
C THR A 45 7.36 -0.17 10.64
N ILE A 46 7.73 1.10 10.49
CA ILE A 46 7.33 1.96 9.38
C ILE A 46 8.52 2.08 8.42
N LEU A 47 8.32 1.66 7.18
CA LEU A 47 9.34 1.66 6.13
C LEU A 47 8.69 1.78 4.74
N PRO A 48 9.39 2.33 3.74
CA PRO A 48 8.83 2.52 2.39
C PRO A 48 8.85 1.20 1.59
N LEU A 49 8.08 0.20 2.04
CA LEU A 49 8.10 -1.14 1.46
C LEU A 49 7.34 -1.23 0.14
N LEU A 50 6.21 -0.53 0.06
CA LEU A 50 5.27 -0.59 -1.06
C LEU A 50 4.54 0.74 -1.23
N THR A 51 4.11 1.01 -2.46
CA THR A 51 3.20 2.10 -2.80
C THR A 51 1.90 1.49 -3.31
N ILE A 52 0.77 1.89 -2.72
CA ILE A 52 -0.56 1.39 -3.08
C ILE A 52 -1.26 2.44 -3.92
N PHE A 53 -1.75 2.03 -5.09
CA PHE A 53 -2.60 2.87 -5.93
C PHE A 53 -4.04 2.35 -5.87
N TYR A 54 -4.98 3.23 -5.52
CA TYR A 54 -6.41 2.94 -5.61
C TYR A 54 -6.92 3.41 -6.97
N ASN A 55 -7.38 2.45 -7.77
CA ASN A 55 -7.86 2.72 -9.12
C ASN A 55 -9.39 2.78 -9.13
N GLY A 56 -9.93 3.88 -9.65
CA GLY A 56 -11.35 4.01 -9.95
C GLY A 56 -11.67 3.35 -11.29
N TYR A 57 -12.60 2.40 -11.29
CA TYR A 57 -13.05 1.73 -12.53
C TYR A 57 -14.51 2.09 -12.84
N LEU A 58 -14.79 2.29 -14.12
CA LEU A 58 -16.14 2.51 -14.64
C LEU A 58 -16.46 1.43 -15.67
N ASN A 59 -17.73 1.01 -15.71
CA ASN A 59 -18.20 0.14 -16.77
C ASN A 59 -18.15 0.90 -18.10
N SER A 60 -17.36 0.42 -19.06
CA SER A 60 -17.12 1.12 -20.33
C SER A 60 -18.40 1.31 -21.14
N LYS A 61 -19.33 0.34 -21.13
CA LYS A 61 -20.60 0.45 -21.86
C LYS A 61 -21.48 1.56 -21.28
N TRP A 62 -21.54 1.66 -19.95
CA TRP A 62 -22.26 2.74 -19.29
C TRP A 62 -21.62 4.10 -19.61
N TYR A 63 -20.31 4.21 -19.44
CA TYR A 63 -19.58 5.46 -19.67
C TYR A 63 -19.71 5.97 -21.12
N ASN A 64 -19.60 5.07 -22.09
CA ASN A 64 -19.72 5.39 -23.51
C ASN A 64 -21.14 5.79 -23.94
N ASN A 65 -22.16 5.45 -23.14
CA ASN A 65 -23.55 5.86 -23.39
C ASN A 65 -23.90 7.23 -22.79
N LEU A 66 -22.97 7.85 -22.05
CA LEU A 66 -23.16 9.20 -21.51
C LEU A 66 -23.00 10.24 -22.62
N SER A 67 -23.62 11.41 -22.42
CA SER A 67 -23.32 12.58 -23.26
C SER A 67 -21.87 13.03 -23.07
N GLU A 68 -21.32 13.74 -24.05
CA GLU A 68 -19.97 14.33 -23.95
C GLU A 68 -19.83 15.23 -22.71
N THR A 69 -20.87 16.00 -22.37
CA THR A 69 -20.90 16.83 -21.16
C THR A 69 -20.74 15.99 -19.89
N ASN A 70 -21.41 14.85 -19.81
CA ASN A 70 -21.34 13.98 -18.63
C ASN A 70 -20.00 13.23 -18.55
N GLN A 71 -19.46 12.77 -19.69
CA GLN A 71 -18.12 12.19 -19.74
C GLN A 71 -17.07 13.20 -19.26
N HIS A 72 -17.15 14.45 -19.75
CA HIS A 72 -16.24 15.50 -19.33
C HIS A 72 -16.37 15.82 -17.83
N ALA A 73 -17.59 15.88 -17.30
CA ALA A 73 -17.83 16.11 -15.88
C ALA A 73 -17.24 14.99 -15.00
N ILE A 74 -17.36 13.72 -15.43
CA ILE A 74 -16.74 12.59 -14.75
C ILE A 74 -15.22 12.71 -14.77
N GLN A 75 -14.62 12.97 -15.94
CA GLN A 75 -13.17 13.14 -16.05
C GLN A 75 -12.65 14.23 -15.11
N GLN A 76 -13.29 15.40 -15.12
CA GLN A 76 -12.92 16.51 -14.23
C GLN A 76 -13.06 16.15 -12.75
N ALA A 77 -14.10 15.39 -12.38
CA ALA A 77 -14.28 14.91 -11.01
C ALA A 77 -13.20 13.90 -10.63
N SER A 78 -12.88 12.96 -11.52
CA SER A 78 -11.82 11.95 -11.32
C SER A 78 -10.44 12.58 -11.18
N ASP A 79 -10.09 13.58 -11.99
CA ASP A 79 -8.81 14.29 -11.89
C ASP A 79 -8.66 14.99 -10.54
N LYS A 80 -9.72 15.70 -10.10
CA LYS A 80 -9.76 16.36 -8.79
C LYS A 80 -9.67 15.36 -7.64
N ALA A 81 -10.42 14.27 -7.72
CA ALA A 81 -10.41 13.22 -6.71
C ALA A 81 -9.04 12.55 -6.59
N THR A 82 -8.35 12.35 -7.72
CA THR A 82 -7.00 11.75 -7.76
C THR A 82 -5.99 12.62 -7.01
N LEU A 83 -5.96 13.92 -7.30
CA LEU A 83 -5.05 14.85 -6.61
C LEU A 83 -5.39 14.96 -5.12
N TRP A 84 -6.67 15.07 -4.78
CA TRP A 84 -7.12 15.12 -3.39
C TRP A 84 -6.76 13.84 -2.62
N ALA A 85 -6.90 12.66 -3.23
CA ALA A 85 -6.62 11.39 -2.58
C ALA A 85 -5.14 11.24 -2.20
N ILE A 86 -4.23 11.75 -3.04
CA ILE A 86 -2.79 11.77 -2.74
C ILE A 86 -2.53 12.64 -1.50
N GLU A 87 -3.01 13.88 -1.51
CA GLU A 87 -2.82 14.82 -0.39
C GLU A 87 -3.44 14.27 0.91
N ALA A 88 -4.66 13.74 0.85
CA ALA A 88 -5.33 13.15 1.99
C ALA A 88 -4.57 11.93 2.54
N SER A 89 -3.99 11.10 1.66
CA SER A 89 -3.18 9.94 2.04
C SER A 89 -1.89 10.37 2.74
N GLU A 90 -1.19 11.38 2.23
CA GLU A 90 0.03 11.91 2.84
C GLU A 90 -0.23 12.52 4.23
N ILE A 91 -1.29 13.32 4.35
CA ILE A 91 -1.72 13.91 5.64
C ILE A 91 -2.04 12.81 6.66
N SER A 92 -2.79 11.80 6.24
CA SER A 92 -3.15 10.68 7.11
C SER A 92 -1.91 9.88 7.55
N ALA A 93 -1.01 9.59 6.62
CA ALA A 93 0.21 8.82 6.90
C ALA A 93 1.16 9.59 7.82
N ALA A 94 1.29 10.91 7.66
CA ALA A 94 2.16 11.75 8.48
C ALA A 94 1.71 11.82 9.96
N ALA A 95 0.40 11.74 10.22
CA ALA A 95 -0.14 11.78 11.58
C ALA A 95 -0.05 10.43 12.30
N ALA A 96 -0.06 9.32 11.56
CA ALA A 96 -0.21 7.98 12.11
C ALA A 96 0.88 7.54 13.11
N PRO A 97 2.19 7.79 12.91
CA PRO A 97 3.22 7.35 13.86
C PRO A 97 2.98 7.87 15.27
N ARG A 98 2.67 9.16 15.43
CA ARG A 98 2.42 9.78 16.74
C ARG A 98 1.18 9.17 17.41
N ILE A 99 0.09 9.00 16.66
CA ILE A 99 -1.16 8.46 17.22
C ILE A 99 -0.96 6.99 17.65
N LEU A 100 -0.24 6.19 16.86
CA LEU A 100 0.08 4.81 17.22
C LEU A 100 0.94 4.72 18.50
N GLU A 101 1.88 5.65 18.69
CA GLU A 101 2.65 5.77 19.93
C GLU A 101 1.77 6.19 21.12
N GLU A 102 0.86 7.15 20.93
CA GLU A 102 -0.13 7.59 21.95
C GLU A 102 -1.07 6.45 22.38
N GLU A 103 -1.45 5.56 21.45
CA GLU A 103 -2.21 4.34 21.71
C GLU A 103 -1.35 3.19 22.31
N GLY A 104 -0.06 3.44 22.56
CA GLY A 104 0.83 2.55 23.32
C GLY A 104 1.65 1.55 22.48
N MET A 105 1.66 1.68 21.15
CA MET A 105 2.54 0.85 20.31
C MET A 105 3.99 1.31 20.39
N ARG A 106 4.92 0.36 20.29
CA ARG A 106 6.34 0.65 20.06
C ARG A 106 6.56 0.92 18.56
N VAL A 107 6.68 2.20 18.23
CA VAL A 107 6.89 2.66 16.85
C VAL A 107 8.37 2.68 16.52
N HIS A 108 8.76 1.94 15.47
CA HIS A 108 10.09 2.00 14.87
C HIS A 108 9.97 2.57 13.45
N ILE A 109 10.70 3.66 13.15
CA ILE A 109 10.83 4.16 11.78
C ILE A 109 12.16 3.65 11.24
N ALA A 110 12.10 2.86 10.17
CA ALA A 110 13.27 2.23 9.61
C ALA A 110 14.31 3.26 9.16
N THR A 111 15.55 3.02 9.55
CA THR A 111 16.71 3.81 9.16
C THR A 111 17.06 3.57 7.68
N PRO A 112 17.79 4.49 7.03
CA PRO A 112 18.24 4.28 5.65
C PRO A 112 19.04 2.99 5.45
N SER A 113 19.84 2.58 6.44
CA SER A 113 20.60 1.32 6.38
C SER A 113 19.72 0.08 6.50
N GLU A 114 18.66 0.12 7.30
CA GLU A 114 17.69 -0.99 7.38
C GLU A 114 16.88 -1.11 6.08
N VAL A 115 16.47 0.03 5.50
CA VAL A 115 15.79 0.06 4.21
C VAL A 115 16.67 -0.53 3.12
N GLU A 116 17.95 -0.17 3.08
CA GLU A 116 18.85 -0.69 2.04
C GLU A 116 19.22 -2.17 2.27
N ALA A 117 19.38 -2.58 3.54
CA ALA A 117 19.54 -3.99 3.87
C ALA A 117 18.34 -4.82 3.38
N LEU A 118 17.12 -4.33 3.61
CA LEU A 118 15.90 -4.99 3.16
C LEU A 118 15.80 -5.03 1.62
N LYS A 119 16.05 -3.89 0.97
CA LYS A 119 16.00 -3.77 -0.50
C LYS A 119 17.00 -4.70 -1.17
N SER A 120 18.21 -4.85 -0.63
CA SER A 120 19.23 -5.76 -1.17
C SER A 120 18.79 -7.23 -1.19
N ILE A 121 17.92 -7.63 -0.26
CA ILE A 121 17.38 -9.00 -0.16
C ILE A 121 16.09 -9.12 -0.99
N MET A 122 15.19 -8.15 -0.88
CA MET A 122 13.86 -8.28 -1.47
C MET A 122 13.80 -7.92 -2.96
N ARG A 123 14.57 -6.92 -3.42
CA ARG A 123 14.50 -6.47 -4.81
C ARG A 123 14.84 -7.59 -5.79
N PRO A 124 15.89 -8.41 -5.61
CA PRO A 124 16.16 -9.53 -6.51
C PRO A 124 15.04 -10.58 -6.53
N ALA A 125 14.49 -10.93 -5.35
CA ALA A 125 13.40 -11.90 -5.24
C ALA A 125 12.11 -11.40 -5.91
N PHE A 126 11.79 -10.12 -5.72
CA PHE A 126 10.67 -9.46 -6.41
C PHE A 126 10.88 -9.47 -7.92
N THR A 127 12.04 -9.00 -8.40
CA THR A 127 12.33 -8.92 -9.84
C THR A 127 12.24 -10.29 -10.51
N ASP A 128 12.82 -11.33 -9.90
CA ASP A 128 12.74 -12.71 -10.43
C ASP A 128 11.28 -13.19 -10.54
N ALA A 129 10.52 -13.08 -9.44
CA ALA A 129 9.12 -13.52 -9.41
C ALA A 129 8.24 -12.72 -10.37
N PHE A 130 8.42 -11.41 -10.42
CA PHE A 130 7.65 -10.51 -11.27
C PHE A 130 7.93 -10.78 -12.75
N LEU A 131 9.20 -10.87 -13.16
CA LEU A 131 9.59 -11.16 -14.54
C LEU A 131 9.14 -12.57 -14.97
N LYS A 132 9.18 -13.55 -14.08
CA LYS A 132 8.65 -14.89 -14.37
C LYS A 132 7.15 -14.88 -14.63
N ALA A 133 6.40 -14.00 -13.96
CA ALA A 133 4.95 -13.89 -14.12
C ALA A 133 4.54 -13.04 -15.35
N THR A 134 5.36 -12.07 -15.75
CA THR A 134 4.96 -11.00 -16.69
C THR A 134 5.79 -10.97 -17.98
N GLY A 135 6.96 -11.61 -18.01
CA GLY A 135 7.84 -11.65 -19.18
C GLY A 135 8.35 -10.26 -19.58
N SER A 136 8.34 -9.98 -20.88
CA SER A 136 8.89 -8.74 -21.45
C SER A 136 8.15 -7.48 -21.02
N GLU A 137 6.83 -7.55 -20.84
CA GLU A 137 6.01 -6.41 -20.40
C GLU A 137 6.40 -5.97 -18.99
N GLY A 138 6.66 -6.90 -18.07
CA GLY A 138 7.14 -6.54 -16.74
C GLY A 138 8.56 -5.99 -16.73
N ALA A 139 9.42 -6.44 -17.64
CA ALA A 139 10.74 -5.85 -17.83
C ALA A 139 10.64 -4.37 -18.22
N GLU A 140 9.76 -4.04 -19.18
CA GLU A 140 9.48 -2.67 -19.59
C GLU A 140 8.91 -1.83 -18.42
N LEU A 141 7.99 -2.39 -17.63
CA LEU A 141 7.45 -1.70 -16.45
C LEU A 141 8.52 -1.41 -15.39
N ILE A 142 9.43 -2.35 -15.13
CA ILE A 142 10.55 -2.12 -14.20
C ILE A 142 11.44 -0.99 -14.70
N GLU A 143 11.79 -0.98 -15.99
CA GLU A 143 12.62 0.06 -16.59
C GLU A 143 11.95 1.44 -16.49
N LEU A 144 10.65 1.53 -16.79
CA LEU A 144 9.88 2.77 -16.66
C LEU A 144 9.89 3.31 -15.23
N VAL A 145 9.70 2.44 -14.23
CA VAL A 145 9.72 2.83 -12.82
C VAL A 145 11.13 3.26 -12.38
N GLU A 146 12.17 2.58 -12.83
CA GLU A 146 13.56 2.93 -12.51
C GLU A 146 14.02 4.26 -13.12
N ASN A 147 13.42 4.68 -14.25
CA ASN A 147 13.73 5.95 -14.89
C ASN A 147 13.06 7.18 -14.22
N ILE A 148 12.07 6.97 -13.34
CA ILE A 148 11.36 8.05 -12.62
C ILE A 148 11.70 8.13 -11.12
N MET A 149 12.54 7.21 -10.61
CA MET A 149 13.07 7.22 -9.24
C MET A 149 14.46 7.85 -9.20
#